data_AF-A0AAJ7C8P8-F1
#
_entry.id   AF-A0AAJ7C8P8-F1
#
_cell.length_a   1.000
_cell.length_b   1.000
_cell.length_c   1.000
_cell.angle_alpha   90.00
_cell.angle_beta   90.00
_cell.angle_gamma   90.00
#
_symmetry.space_group_name_H-M   'P 1'
#
loop_
_entity.id
_entity.type
_entity.pdbx_description
1 polymer ?
#
loop_
_entity_poly.entity_id
_entity_poly.type
_entity_poly.pdbx_seq_one_letter_code
_entity_poly.pdbx_strand_id
1 'polypeptide(L)'
;MRSIIVPQEHKGQGLARLLAETAFTYAIINNYYMYLTCVYLQKYYLATKTIELEERVVGPKHILEGPSSKALDPDIIYELPDPEEFDVFPENHKK
;
A
#
# COMPACT_ATOMS: atom_id res chain seq x y z
N MET A 1 5.46 8.82 15.10
CA MET A 1 4.83 8.65 13.77
C MET A 1 4.65 7.15 13.53
N ARG A 2 3.48 6.67 13.06
CA ARG A 2 3.26 5.23 12.82
C ARG A 2 3.68 4.92 11.38
N SER A 3 4.73 4.13 11.22
CA SER A 3 5.43 3.95 9.95
C SER A 3 5.98 2.53 9.82
N ILE A 4 6.10 2.04 8.59
CA ILE A 4 6.95 0.89 8.28
C ILE A 4 8.37 1.42 8.02
N ILE A 5 9.34 0.88 8.74
CA ILE A 5 10.76 1.26 8.61
C ILE A 5 11.54 0.00 8.32
N VAL A 6 12.23 -0.01 7.18
CA VAL A 6 13.17 -1.06 6.80
C VAL A 6 14.55 -0.42 6.68
N PRO A 7 15.54 -0.87 7.46
CA PRO A 7 16.92 -0.41 7.31
C PRO A 7 17.43 -0.62 5.88
N GLN A 8 18.31 0.27 5.41
CA GLN A 8 18.83 0.24 4.04
C GLN A 8 19.50 -1.10 3.69
N GLU A 9 20.22 -1.69 4.64
CA GLU A 9 20.85 -3.01 4.53
C GLU A 9 19.86 -4.17 4.28
N HIS A 10 18.57 -3.95 4.53
CA HIS A 10 17.50 -4.91 4.33
C HIS A 10 16.48 -4.50 3.25
N LYS A 11 16.75 -3.43 2.49
CA LYS A 11 15.92 -3.08 1.33
C LYS A 11 16.00 -4.18 0.25
N GLY A 12 14.97 -4.28 -0.59
CA GLY A 12 14.86 -5.31 -1.64
C GLY A 12 14.55 -6.73 -1.14
N GLN A 13 14.49 -6.96 0.17
CA GLN A 13 14.21 -8.28 0.75
C GLN A 13 12.71 -8.52 1.02
N GLY A 14 11.84 -7.63 0.55
CA GLY A 14 10.39 -7.74 0.76
C GLY A 14 9.91 -7.52 2.20
N LEU A 15 10.76 -7.06 3.13
CA LEU A 15 10.38 -6.88 4.54
C LEU A 15 9.24 -5.88 4.75
N ALA A 16 9.22 -4.79 3.98
CA ALA A 16 8.14 -3.80 4.09
C ALA A 16 6.78 -4.40 3.71
N ARG A 17 6.77 -5.25 2.67
CA ARG A 17 5.60 -6.01 2.23
C ARG A 17 5.16 -6.98 3.30
N LEU A 18 6.08 -7.78 3.84
CA LEU A 18 5.77 -8.77 4.88
C LEU A 18 5.17 -8.10 6.13
N LEU A 19 5.72 -6.95 6.55
CA LEU A 19 5.19 -6.16 7.65
C LEU A 19 3.78 -5.62 7.36
N ALA A 20 3.52 -5.18 6.14
CA ALA A 20 2.21 -4.70 5.71
C ALA A 20 1.16 -5.83 5.67
N GLU A 21 1.50 -6.97 5.05
CA GLU A 21 0.66 -8.17 5.03
C GLU A 21 0.29 -8.60 6.44
N THR A 22 1.29 -8.74 7.31
CA THR A 22 1.07 -9.17 8.70
C THR A 22 0.16 -8.20 9.46
N ALA A 23 0.36 -6.88 9.29
CA ALA A 23 -0.47 -5.88 9.95
C ALA A 23 -1.94 -5.94 9.49
N PHE A 24 -2.17 -6.10 8.18
CA PHE A 24 -3.49 -6.21 7.59
C PHE A 24 -4.19 -7.51 7.99
N THR A 25 -3.52 -8.65 7.87
CA THR A 25 -4.03 -9.95 8.31
C THR A 25 -4.40 -9.91 9.79
N TYR A 26 -3.53 -9.34 10.64
CA TYR A 26 -3.82 -9.22 12.06
C TYR A 26 -5.07 -8.39 12.34
N ALA A 27 -5.26 -7.28 11.63
CA ALA A 27 -6.45 -6.46 11.78
C ALA A 27 -7.74 -7.16 11.31
N ILE A 28 -7.68 -7.91 10.21
CA ILE A 28 -8.82 -8.69 9.70
C ILE A 28 -9.23 -9.74 10.74
N ILE A 29 -8.29 -10.58 11.19
CA ILE A 29 -8.54 -11.68 12.12
C ILE A 29 -9.12 -11.19 13.45
N ASN A 30 -8.66 -10.03 13.94
CA ASN A 30 -9.11 -9.47 15.21
C ASN A 30 -10.26 -8.48 15.07
N ASN A 31 -10.80 -8.30 13.86
CA ASN A 31 -11.86 -7.35 13.56
C ASN A 31 -11.53 -5.90 14.01
N TYR A 32 -10.30 -5.47 13.78
CA TYR A 32 -9.84 -4.12 14.08
C TYR A 32 -9.96 -3.19 12.89
N TYR A 33 -10.34 -1.95 13.17
CA TYR A 33 -10.22 -0.86 12.21
C TYR A 33 -8.78 -0.36 12.12
N MET A 34 -8.34 -0.06 10.91
CA MET A 34 -7.01 0.49 10.65
C MET A 34 -7.10 1.89 10.08
N TYR A 35 -6.51 2.86 10.78
CA TYR A 35 -6.34 4.22 10.25
C TYR A 35 -4.95 4.36 9.58
N LEU A 36 -4.91 4.38 8.25
CA LEU A 36 -3.66 4.36 7.50
C LEU A 36 -3.05 5.76 7.36
N THR A 37 -1.96 6.02 8.10
CA THR A 37 -1.18 7.27 7.99
C THR A 37 0.11 7.13 7.19
N CYS A 38 0.64 5.91 7.06
CA CYS A 38 1.91 5.65 6.39
C CYS A 38 1.70 5.54 4.87
N VAL A 39 2.47 6.29 4.09
CA VAL A 39 2.39 6.29 2.62
C VAL A 39 2.59 4.89 2.04
N TYR A 40 3.53 4.12 2.58
CA TYR A 40 3.75 2.73 2.13
C TYR A 40 2.50 1.87 2.31
N LEU A 41 1.89 1.89 3.50
CA LEU A 41 0.67 1.13 3.78
C LEU A 41 -0.52 1.62 2.95
N GLN A 42 -0.63 2.92 2.67
CA GLN A 42 -1.67 3.45 1.79
C GLN A 42 -1.51 2.92 0.36
N LYS A 43 -0.29 2.96 -0.19
CA LYS A 43 0.01 2.39 -1.52
C LYS A 43 -0.25 0.87 -1.54
N TYR A 44 0.20 0.17 -0.50
CA TYR A 44 0.01 -1.28 -0.37
C TYR A 44 -1.47 -1.68 -0.28
N TYR A 45 -2.27 -0.95 0.50
CA TYR A 45 -3.73 -1.14 0.57
C TYR A 45 -4.40 -0.95 -0.79
N LEU A 46 -4.06 0.11 -1.52
CA LEU A 46 -4.62 0.36 -2.84
C LEU A 46 -4.28 -0.76 -3.83
N ALA A 47 -3.06 -1.31 -3.74
CA ALA A 47 -2.61 -2.41 -4.58
C ALA A 47 -3.30 -3.76 -4.26
N THR A 48 -3.62 -3.99 -2.98
CA THR A 48 -4.10 -5.29 -2.46
C THR A 48 -5.54 -5.23 -1.95
N LYS A 49 -6.33 -4.28 -2.49
CA LYS A 49 -7.65 -3.93 -1.99
C LYS A 49 -8.60 -5.14 -2.02
N THR A 50 -9.00 -5.63 -0.85
CA THR A 50 -10.02 -6.67 -0.68
C THR A 50 -11.25 -6.12 0.03
N ILE A 51 -12.40 -6.77 -0.14
CA ILE A 51 -13.65 -6.39 0.54
C ILE A 51 -13.46 -6.35 2.06
N GLU A 52 -12.75 -7.33 2.61
CA GLU A 52 -12.46 -7.41 4.05
C GLU A 52 -11.68 -6.20 4.57
N LEU A 53 -10.74 -5.69 3.77
CA LEU A 53 -9.97 -4.50 4.09
C LEU A 53 -10.79 -3.22 3.87
N GLU A 54 -11.63 -3.14 2.85
CA GLU A 54 -12.48 -1.97 2.62
C GLU A 54 -13.43 -1.68 3.79
N GLU A 55 -13.95 -2.73 4.44
CA GLU A 55 -14.80 -2.60 5.62
C GLU A 55 -14.05 -2.12 6.87
N ARG A 56 -12.72 -2.27 6.90
CA ARG A 56 -11.88 -2.10 8.10
C ARG A 56 -10.89 -0.94 7.99
N VAL A 57 -10.52 -0.55 6.78
CA VAL A 57 -9.59 0.54 6.51
C VAL A 57 -10.36 1.85 6.48
N VAL A 58 -9.99 2.73 7.41
CA VAL A 58 -10.43 4.12 7.48
C VAL A 58 -9.25 5.03 7.21
N GLY A 59 -9.46 6.22 6.67
CA GLY A 59 -8.35 7.12 6.42
C GLY A 59 -8.67 8.35 5.58
N PRO A 60 -7.63 8.98 5.02
CA PRO A 60 -7.78 10.16 4.18
C PRO A 60 -8.71 9.91 2.99
N LYS A 61 -9.50 10.91 2.58
CA LYS A 61 -10.48 10.77 1.49
C LYS A 61 -9.87 10.21 0.20
N HIS A 62 -8.60 10.54 -0.10
CA HIS A 62 -7.92 10.09 -1.32
C HIS A 62 -7.59 8.60 -1.40
N ILE A 63 -7.60 7.86 -0.27
CA ILE A 63 -7.47 6.39 -0.28
C ILE A 63 -8.83 5.68 -0.29
N LEU A 64 -9.92 6.41 -0.01
CA LEU A 64 -11.29 5.90 0.02
C LEU A 64 -12.02 6.18 -1.30
N GLU A 65 -11.74 7.32 -1.93
CA GLU A 65 -12.36 7.77 -3.17
C GLU A 65 -11.26 8.33 -4.11
N GLY A 66 -10.94 7.60 -5.18
CA GLY A 66 -9.96 8.09 -6.18
C GLY A 66 -9.69 7.12 -7.33
N PRO A 67 -9.26 7.61 -8.52
CA PRO A 67 -8.99 6.81 -9.72
C PRO A 67 -7.81 5.82 -9.60
N SER A 68 -7.00 5.90 -8.54
CA SER A 68 -5.95 4.91 -8.19
C SER A 68 -6.49 3.62 -7.57
N SER A 69 -7.81 3.48 -7.43
CA SER A 69 -8.48 2.31 -6.83
C SER A 69 -8.63 1.10 -7.76
N LYS A 70 -7.89 1.05 -8.88
CA LYS A 70 -7.84 -0.16 -9.70
C LYS A 70 -7.09 -1.25 -8.95
N ALA A 71 -7.80 -2.31 -8.58
CA ALA A 71 -7.23 -3.53 -8.03
C ALA A 71 -6.20 -4.11 -9.01
N LEU A 72 -5.04 -4.53 -8.51
CA LEU A 72 -4.07 -5.29 -9.30
C LEU A 72 -4.57 -6.74 -9.45
N ASP A 73 -4.30 -7.32 -10.62
CA ASP A 73 -4.67 -8.70 -10.94
C ASP A 73 -3.88 -9.68 -10.06
N PRO A 74 -4.54 -10.57 -9.29
CA PRO A 74 -3.88 -11.48 -8.36
C PRO A 74 -3.00 -12.55 -9.04
N ASP A 75 -3.20 -12.83 -10.34
CA ASP A 75 -2.39 -13.79 -11.10
C ASP A 75 -1.11 -13.16 -11.67
N ILE A 76 -0.96 -11.84 -11.52
CA ILE A 76 0.23 -11.10 -11.93
C ILE A 76 1.17 -10.96 -10.72
N ILE A 77 2.02 -11.96 -10.51
CA ILE A 77 3.16 -11.93 -9.56
C ILE A 77 4.32 -11.08 -10.11
N TYR A 78 4.05 -10.01 -10.86
CA TYR A 78 5.12 -9.04 -11.11
C TYR A 78 5.38 -8.32 -9.80
N GLU A 79 6.64 -8.39 -9.37
CA GLU A 79 7.27 -7.57 -8.33
C GLU A 79 6.44 -6.31 -8.09
N LEU A 80 5.74 -6.26 -6.94
CA LEU A 80 5.08 -5.02 -6.52
C LEU A 80 6.17 -3.93 -6.62
N PRO A 81 6.00 -2.91 -7.49
CA PRO A 81 7.07 -1.99 -7.78
C PRO A 81 7.54 -1.38 -6.48
N ASP A 82 8.84 -1.19 -6.33
CA ASP A 82 9.33 -0.49 -5.16
C ASP A 82 8.63 0.89 -5.13
N PRO A 83 8.21 1.42 -3.97
CA PRO A 83 7.38 2.63 -3.90
C PRO A 83 7.97 3.87 -4.59
N GLU A 84 9.27 3.82 -4.86
CA GLU A 84 10.09 4.81 -5.59
C GLU A 84 9.91 4.72 -7.12
N GLU A 85 9.40 3.61 -7.66
CA GLU A 85 9.14 3.39 -9.10
C GLU A 85 7.78 3.93 -9.57
N PHE A 86 6.90 4.30 -8.64
CA PHE A 86 5.58 4.87 -8.95
C PHE A 86 5.62 6.37 -9.27
N ASP A 87 6.74 7.06 -9.03
CA ASP A 87 6.90 8.47 -9.35
C ASP A 87 7.53 8.66 -10.75
N VAL A 88 6.79 8.31 -11.79
CA VAL A 88 7.10 8.78 -13.16
C VAL A 88 5.85 9.35 -13.80
N PHE A 89 5.54 10.60 -13.46
CA PHE A 89 4.79 11.46 -14.38
C PHE A 89 5.79 12.14 -15.31
N PRO A 90 5.75 11.93 -16.64
CA PRO A 90 6.44 12.82 -17.55
C PRO A 90 5.63 14.12 -17.61
N GLU A 91 6.00 15.12 -16.81
CA GLU A 91 5.63 16.49 -17.14
C GLU A 91 6.36 16.89 -18.42
N ASN A 92 5.65 16.76 -19.53
CA ASN A 92 5.90 17.52 -20.74
C ASN A 92 5.83 19.02 -20.41
N HIS A 93 6.95 19.63 -20.06
CA HIS A 93 7.11 21.07 -20.20
C HIS A 93 8.13 21.38 -21.31
N LYS A 94 7.54 21.56 -22.50
CA LYS A 94 8.09 22.31 -23.63
C LYS A 94 8.90 23.53 -23.15
N LYS A 95 10.09 23.69 -23.72
CA LYS A 95 10.56 24.98 -24.22
C LYS A 95 11.20 24.77 -25.58
#